data_AF-A0A838U9R7-F1
#
_entry.id   AF-A0A838U9R7-F1
#
_cell.length_a   1.000
_cell.length_b   1.000
_cell.length_c   1.000
_cell.angle_alpha   90.00
_cell.angle_beta   90.00
_cell.angle_gamma   90.00
#
_symmetry.space_group_name_H-M   'P 1'
#
loop_
_entity.id
_entity.type
_entity.pdbx_description
1 polymer ?
#
loop_
_entity_poly.entity_id
_entity_poly.type
_entity_poly.pdbx_seq_one_letter_code
_entity_poly.pdbx_strand_id
1 'polypeptide(L)'
;MKLLASFLIILSFFWAPLSAGAQAKFWPSKKSTDFAAKLVKKMTTDEMVGQLIHVGINARFANRNSPFFRDLQRHVVENKLGGIIFFGAPVYETTILANRMQE
;
A
#
# COMPACT_ATOMS: atom_id res chain seq x y z
N MET A 1 -48.01 32.72 -15.04
CA MET A 1 -47.61 31.37 -14.59
C MET A 1 -46.20 30.94 -15.04
N LYS A 2 -45.73 31.31 -16.24
CA LYS A 2 -44.37 30.94 -16.71
C LYS A 2 -43.22 31.53 -15.87
N LEU A 3 -43.35 32.77 -15.38
CA LEU A 3 -42.33 33.42 -14.52
C LEU A 3 -42.17 32.79 -13.12
N LEU A 4 -43.25 32.27 -12.54
CA LEU A 4 -43.21 31.57 -11.24
C LEU A 4 -42.51 30.21 -11.34
N ALA A 5 -42.70 29.51 -12.46
CA ALA A 5 -42.02 28.24 -12.74
C ALA A 5 -40.50 28.44 -12.93
N SER A 6 -40.07 29.51 -13.61
CA SER A 6 -38.65 29.85 -13.76
C SER A 6 -37.97 30.21 -12.43
N PHE A 7 -38.69 30.84 -11.50
CA PHE A 7 -38.14 31.23 -10.19
C PHE A 7 -37.89 30.01 -9.28
N LEU A 8 -38.78 29.01 -9.32
CA LEU A 8 -38.64 27.76 -8.56
C LEU A 8 -37.46 26.89 -9.01
N ILE A 9 -37.13 26.92 -10.31
CA ILE A 9 -35.98 26.18 -10.86
C ILE A 9 -34.66 26.82 -10.42
N ILE A 10 -34.60 28.15 -10.29
CA ILE A 10 -33.38 28.83 -9.81
C ILE A 10 -33.18 28.57 -8.31
N LEU A 11 -34.26 28.49 -7.54
CA LEU A 11 -34.20 28.19 -6.10
C LEU A 11 -33.68 26.77 -5.81
N SER A 12 -33.98 25.78 -6.67
CA SER A 12 -33.52 24.40 -6.48
C SER A 12 -32.03 24.20 -6.78
N PHE A 13 -31.41 25.08 -7.58
CA PHE A 13 -29.95 25.08 -7.79
C PHE A 13 -29.16 25.62 -6.60
N PHE A 14 -29.75 26.48 -5.77
CA PHE A 14 -29.12 27.02 -4.57
C PHE A 14 -29.17 26.09 -3.36
N TRP A 15 -29.96 25.01 -3.42
CA TRP A 15 -30.07 24.03 -2.33
C TRP A 15 -29.39 22.69 -2.63
N ALA A 16 -28.61 22.61 -3.70
CA ALA A 16 -27.69 21.49 -3.84
C ALA A 16 -26.71 21.56 -2.65
N PRO A 17 -26.70 20.57 -1.74
CA PRO A 17 -25.67 20.54 -0.71
C PRO A 17 -24.36 20.41 -1.48
N LEU A 18 -23.52 21.44 -1.38
CA LEU A 18 -22.11 21.31 -1.73
C LEU A 18 -21.62 20.18 -0.84
N SER A 19 -21.53 18.97 -1.41
CA SER A 19 -21.01 17.81 -0.71
C SER A 19 -19.56 18.15 -0.41
N ALA A 20 -19.34 18.71 0.78
CA ALA A 20 -18.02 18.85 1.37
C ALA A 20 -17.43 17.45 1.30
N GLY A 21 -16.51 17.24 0.35
CA GLY A 21 -15.96 15.93 0.05
C GLY A 21 -15.53 15.32 1.36
N ALA A 22 -16.19 14.23 1.77
CA ALA A 22 -15.97 13.61 3.06
C ALA A 22 -14.46 13.36 3.17
N GLN A 23 -13.79 14.13 4.02
CA GLN A 23 -12.36 14.05 4.17
C GLN A 23 -12.07 12.61 4.55
N ALA A 24 -11.41 11.87 3.64
CA ALA A 24 -11.15 10.46 3.86
C ALA A 24 -10.41 10.35 5.19
N LYS A 25 -11.07 9.75 6.17
CA LYS A 25 -10.48 9.53 7.49
C LYS A 25 -9.19 8.77 7.24
N PHE A 26 -8.05 9.33 7.66
CA PHE A 26 -6.72 8.71 7.55
C PHE A 26 -6.60 7.54 8.55
N TRP A 27 -7.56 6.62 8.50
CA TRP A 27 -7.59 5.42 9.31
C TRP A 27 -8.14 4.26 8.48
N PRO A 28 -7.56 3.05 8.61
CA PRO A 28 -8.08 1.88 7.95
C PRO A 28 -9.56 1.66 8.28
N SER A 29 -10.32 1.19 7.28
CA SER A 29 -11.71 0.80 7.50
C SER A 29 -11.82 -0.38 8.47
N LYS A 30 -12.99 -0.58 9.09
CA LYS A 30 -13.26 -1.77 9.90
C LYS A 30 -12.97 -3.07 9.13
N LYS A 31 -13.30 -3.10 7.84
CA LYS A 31 -12.99 -4.24 6.96
C LYS A 31 -11.49 -4.49 6.88
N SER A 32 -10.68 -3.45 6.74
CA SER A 32 -9.22 -3.53 6.67
C SER A 32 -8.61 -4.01 8.00
N THR A 33 -9.12 -3.52 9.14
CA THR A 33 -8.66 -3.96 10.47
C THR A 33 -9.05 -5.41 10.74
N ASP A 34 -10.28 -5.81 10.40
CA ASP A 34 -10.75 -7.19 10.57
C ASP A 34 -9.95 -8.16 9.68
N PHE A 35 -9.58 -7.71 8.47
CA PHE A 35 -8.70 -8.46 7.57
C PHE A 35 -7.30 -8.65 8.16
N ALA A 36 -6.67 -7.57 8.63
CA ALA A 36 -5.34 -7.63 9.26
C ALA A 36 -5.34 -8.53 10.51
N ALA A 37 -6.35 -8.40 11.38
CA ALA A 37 -6.48 -9.23 12.58
C ALA A 37 -6.59 -10.74 12.26
N LYS A 38 -7.31 -11.09 11.19
CA LYS A 38 -7.42 -12.48 10.73
C LYS A 38 -6.10 -13.04 10.19
N LEU A 39 -5.29 -12.21 9.53
CA LEU A 39 -3.97 -12.60 9.04
C LEU A 39 -2.99 -12.79 10.20
N VAL A 40 -2.86 -11.78 11.06
CA VAL A 40 -1.94 -11.81 12.21
C VAL A 40 -2.26 -13.01 13.12
N LYS A 41 -3.54 -13.31 13.39
CA LYS A 41 -3.93 -14.47 14.21
C LYS A 41 -3.43 -15.82 13.65
N LYS A 42 -3.16 -15.93 12.35
CA LYS A 42 -2.69 -17.16 11.71
C LYS A 42 -1.17 -17.24 11.58
N MET A 43 -0.46 -16.14 11.86
CA MET A 43 1.00 -16.10 11.78
C MET A 43 1.63 -16.81 12.98
N THR A 44 2.77 -17.44 12.71
CA THR A 44 3.71 -17.87 13.74
C THR A 44 4.39 -16.66 14.38
N THR A 45 4.99 -16.83 15.57
CA THR A 45 5.77 -15.77 16.22
C THR A 45 6.92 -15.30 15.34
N ASP A 46 7.59 -16.22 14.62
CA ASP A 46 8.69 -15.88 13.72
C ASP A 46 8.24 -15.04 12.53
N GLU A 47 7.07 -15.36 11.95
CA GLU A 47 6.46 -14.53 10.90
C GLU A 47 6.12 -13.14 11.42
N MET A 48 5.55 -13.03 12.63
CA MET A 48 5.25 -11.72 13.23
C MET A 48 6.51 -10.89 13.45
N VAL A 49 7.60 -11.51 13.94
CA VAL A 49 8.89 -10.84 14.08
C VAL A 49 9.42 -10.40 12.72
N GLY A 50 9.37 -11.28 11.71
CA GLY A 50 9.77 -10.96 10.34
C GLY A 50 9.06 -9.72 9.79
N GLN A 51 7.75 -9.61 10.00
CA GLN A 51 6.94 -8.46 9.56
C GLN A 51 7.34 -7.12 10.22
N LEU A 52 8.02 -7.14 11.37
CA LEU A 52 8.53 -5.92 12.02
C LEU A 52 9.90 -5.48 11.46
N ILE A 53 10.61 -6.37 10.76
CA ILE A 53 11.96 -6.10 10.26
C ILE A 53 11.94 -5.64 8.80
N HIS A 54 12.70 -4.59 8.54
CA HIS A 54 12.94 -4.05 7.21
C HIS A 54 14.44 -4.03 6.92
N VAL A 55 14.83 -4.47 5.72
CA VAL A 55 16.25 -4.47 5.32
C VAL A 55 16.54 -3.34 4.34
N GLY A 56 17.64 -2.63 4.59
CA GLY A 56 18.13 -1.58 3.72
C GLY A 56 19.08 -2.11 2.65
N ILE A 57 18.81 -1.84 1.38
CA ILE A 57 19.69 -2.24 0.28
C ILE A 57 19.89 -1.12 -0.74
N ASN A 58 21.08 -1.08 -1.35
CA ASN A 58 21.29 -0.34 -2.58
C ASN A 58 20.94 -1.26 -3.76
N ALA A 59 19.85 -0.96 -4.47
CA ALA A 59 19.42 -1.76 -5.61
C ALA A 59 20.47 -1.71 -6.73
N ARG A 60 20.73 -2.88 -7.31
CA ARG A 60 21.64 -3.06 -8.44
C ARG A 60 21.12 -4.18 -9.31
N PHE A 61 21.55 -4.20 -10.57
CA PHE A 61 21.26 -5.34 -11.43
C PHE A 61 21.87 -6.61 -10.82
N ALA A 62 21.03 -7.60 -10.61
CA ALA A 62 21.41 -8.87 -10.00
C ALA A 62 20.80 -10.03 -10.78
N ASN A 63 21.64 -10.94 -11.23
CA ASN A 63 21.19 -12.22 -11.76
C ASN A 63 20.62 -13.08 -10.62
N ARG A 64 19.65 -13.96 -10.91
CA ARG A 64 18.96 -14.76 -9.89
C ARG A 64 19.90 -15.71 -9.12
N ASN A 65 21.02 -16.09 -9.74
CA ASN A 65 22.03 -16.96 -9.13
C ASN A 65 23.08 -16.18 -8.34
N SER A 66 23.02 -14.85 -8.34
CA SER A 66 24.00 -14.02 -7.65
C SER A 66 23.84 -14.17 -6.13
N PRO A 67 24.95 -14.14 -5.38
CA PRO A 67 24.89 -14.21 -3.92
C PRO A 67 23.95 -13.14 -3.32
N PHE A 68 23.99 -11.92 -3.87
CA PHE A 68 23.12 -10.83 -3.45
C PHE A 68 21.63 -11.12 -3.63
N PHE A 69 21.23 -11.62 -4.81
CA PHE A 69 19.83 -11.95 -5.06
C PHE A 69 19.36 -13.10 -4.15
N ARG A 70 20.18 -14.15 -4.04
CA ARG A 70 19.84 -15.33 -3.25
C ARG A 70 19.73 -15.01 -1.77
N ASP A 71 20.61 -14.17 -1.24
CA ASP A 71 20.55 -13.76 0.17
C ASP A 71 19.33 -12.87 0.45
N LEU A 72 19.03 -11.92 -0.43
CA LEU A 72 17.81 -11.12 -0.30
C LEU A 72 16.55 -11.98 -0.39
N GLN A 73 16.51 -12.91 -1.35
CA GLN A 73 15.40 -13.85 -1.50
C GLN A 73 15.24 -14.74 -0.25
N ARG A 74 16.35 -15.24 0.30
CA ARG A 74 16.35 -16.01 1.55
C ARG A 74 15.71 -15.21 2.68
N HIS A 75 16.06 -13.94 2.84
CA HIS A 75 15.42 -13.10 3.84
C HIS A 75 13.92 -12.89 3.62
N VAL A 76 13.48 -12.70 2.39
CA VAL A 76 12.04 -12.56 2.08
C VAL A 76 11.29 -13.87 2.32
N VAL A 77 11.80 -14.99 1.79
CA VAL A 77 11.10 -16.27 1.77
C VAL A 77 11.20 -17.02 3.10
N GLU A 78 12.39 -17.07 3.71
CA GLU A 78 12.63 -17.82 4.94
C GLU A 78 12.40 -16.96 6.18
N ASN A 79 12.95 -15.73 6.22
CA ASN A 79 12.83 -14.85 7.38
C ASN A 79 11.56 -13.98 7.38
N LYS A 80 10.74 -14.05 6.32
CA LYS A 80 9.41 -13.42 6.25
C LYS A 80 9.41 -11.92 6.53
N LEU A 81 10.41 -11.21 5.99
CA LEU A 81 10.58 -9.78 6.17
C LEU A 81 9.31 -8.97 5.86
N GLY A 82 9.05 -7.94 6.67
CA GLY A 82 7.96 -6.99 6.47
C GLY A 82 8.21 -6.02 5.32
N GLY A 83 9.48 -5.75 5.00
CA GLY A 83 9.78 -4.90 3.85
C GLY A 83 11.26 -4.74 3.52
N ILE A 84 11.48 -4.04 2.41
CA ILE A 84 12.80 -3.69 1.87
C ILE A 84 12.81 -2.17 1.67
N ILE A 85 13.87 -1.52 2.15
CA ILE A 85 14.12 -0.09 1.96
C ILE A 85 15.22 0.05 0.91
N PHE A 86 14.91 0.75 -0.18
CA PHE A 86 15.88 1.01 -1.24
C PHE A 86 16.60 2.34 -1.01
N PHE A 87 17.93 2.31 -0.98
CA PHE A 87 18.80 3.48 -0.85
C PHE A 87 19.51 3.74 -2.19
N GLY A 88 19.62 5.02 -2.58
CA GLY A 88 20.54 5.51 -3.61
C GLY A 88 20.60 4.70 -4.91
N ALA A 89 19.48 4.15 -5.39
CA ALA A 89 19.47 3.16 -6.45
C ALA A 89 18.82 3.67 -7.74
N PRO A 90 19.28 3.25 -8.94
CA PRO A 90 18.63 3.63 -10.17
C PRO A 90 17.23 2.98 -10.28
N VAL A 91 16.31 3.71 -10.92
CA VAL A 91 14.87 3.39 -10.94
C VAL A 91 14.59 2.03 -11.58
N TYR A 92 15.33 1.67 -12.62
CA TYR A 92 15.11 0.44 -13.37
C TYR A 92 15.45 -0.80 -12.54
N GLU A 93 16.65 -0.85 -11.97
CA GLU A 93 17.13 -1.94 -11.11
C GLU A 93 16.24 -2.09 -9.89
N THR A 94 15.84 -0.97 -9.29
CA THR A 94 14.92 -0.95 -8.15
C THR A 94 13.59 -1.59 -8.52
N THR A 95 12.99 -1.19 -9.65
CA THR A 95 11.69 -1.71 -10.10
C THR A 95 11.75 -3.21 -10.38
N ILE A 96 12.77 -3.66 -11.12
CA ILE A 96 12.93 -5.08 -11.46
C ILE A 96 13.16 -5.92 -10.20
N LEU A 97 14.00 -5.45 -9.28
CA LEU A 97 14.28 -6.17 -8.05
C LEU A 97 13.07 -6.19 -7.11
N ALA A 98 12.37 -5.06 -6.95
CA ALA A 98 11.16 -4.96 -6.14
C ALA A 98 10.08 -5.93 -6.64
N ASN A 99 9.83 -5.98 -7.94
CA ASN A 99 8.86 -6.91 -8.52
C ASN A 99 9.21 -8.36 -8.21
N ARG A 100 10.49 -8.74 -8.37
CA ARG A 100 10.94 -10.11 -8.08
C ARG A 100 10.81 -10.50 -6.61
N MET A 101 10.87 -9.55 -5.68
CA MET A 101 10.70 -9.83 -4.25
C MET A 101 9.23 -9.91 -3.82
N GLN A 102 8.30 -9.55 -4.71
CA GLN A 102 6.85 -9.67 -4.50
C GLN A 102 6.24 -10.90 -5.20
N GLU A 103 7.03 -11.61 -6.03
CA GLU A 103 6.69 -12.91 -6.64
C GLU A 103 6.67 -14.03 -5.57
#